data_AF-A0A0S8ABC9-F1
#
_entry.id   AF-A0A0S8ABC9-F1
#
_cell.length_a   1.000
_cell.length_b   1.000
_cell.length_c   1.000
_cell.angle_alpha   90.00
_cell.angle_beta   90.00
_cell.angle_gamma   90.00
#
_symmetry.space_group_name_H-M   'P 1'
#
loop_
_entity.id
_entity.type
_entity.pdbx_description
1 polymer ?
#
loop_
_entity_poly.entity_id
_entity_poly.type
_entity_poly.pdbx_seq_one_letter_code
_entity_poly.pdbx_strand_id
1 'polypeptide(L)' 'MAHSEYPCPSCGVVGPCRVIDVRTIEDGRRRRRECQSCKRRFTTYEISRSPMSAYARRKIERERWKGL' A
#
# COMPACT_ATOMS: atom_id res chain seq x y z
N MET A 1 -13.67 15.94 2.17
CA MET A 1 -12.25 15.59 1.93
C MET A 1 -11.83 14.63 3.04
N ALA A 2 -11.64 13.34 2.72
CA ALA A 2 -11.34 12.32 3.73
C ALA A 2 -9.89 12.46 4.21
N HIS A 3 -9.69 13.07 5.37
CA HIS A 3 -8.41 13.02 6.07
C HIS A 3 -8.25 11.60 6.62
N SER A 4 -7.55 10.75 5.88
CA SER A 4 -7.27 9.38 6.33
C SER A 4 -6.38 9.45 7.57
N GLU A 5 -6.95 9.18 8.74
CA GLU A 5 -6.24 9.08 10.01
C GLU A 5 -5.46 7.77 10.07
N TYR A 6 -4.21 7.81 10.51
CA TYR A 6 -3.35 6.62 10.60
C TYR A 6 -2.68 6.52 11.97
N PRO A 7 -2.54 5.30 12.52
CA PRO A 7 -1.71 5.06 13.70
C PRO A 7 -0.24 5.31 13.34
N CYS A 8 0.40 6.25 14.05
CA CYS A 8 1.81 6.50 13.86
C CYS A 8 2.65 5.44 14.61
N PRO A 9 3.49 4.64 13.94
CA PRO A 9 4.32 3.64 14.59
C PRO A 9 5.42 4.22 15.49
N SER A 10 5.67 5.53 15.40
CA SER A 10 6.71 6.20 16.17
C SER A 10 6.24 6.78 17.51
N CYS A 11 5.00 7.24 17.60
CA CYS A 11 4.46 7.85 18.81
C CYS A 11 3.14 7.22 19.29
N GLY A 12 2.60 6.24 18.56
CA GLY A 12 1.35 5.55 18.90
C GLY A 12 0.08 6.36 18.63
N VAL A 13 0.17 7.66 18.36
CA VAL A 13 -0.99 8.52 18.13
C VAL A 13 -1.65 8.19 16.79
N VAL A 14 -2.96 7.96 16.82
CA VAL A 14 -3.82 7.91 15.63
C VAL A 14 -4.25 9.33 15.32
N GLY A 15 -4.03 9.78 14.09
CA GLY A 15 -4.45 11.12 13.69
C GLY A 15 -4.03 11.49 12.26
N PRO A 16 -4.12 12.77 11.91
CA PRO A 16 -3.86 13.23 10.55
C PRO A 16 -2.39 13.02 10.17
N CYS A 17 -2.19 12.38 9.02
CA CYS A 17 -0.87 12.13 8.46
C CYS A 17 -0.81 12.66 7.02
N ARG A 18 0.18 13.52 6.74
CA ARG A 18 0.38 14.12 5.41
C ARG A 18 1.08 13.11 4.50
N VAL A 19 0.55 12.86 3.31
CA VAL A 19 1.24 12.07 2.28
C VAL A 19 2.32 12.94 1.65
N ILE A 20 3.57 12.45 1.66
CA ILE A 20 4.73 13.15 1.09
C ILE A 20 5.16 12.52 -0.25
N ASP A 21 5.04 11.19 -0.37
CA ASP A 21 5.46 10.46 -1.57
C ASP A 21 4.47 9.32 -1.84
N VAL A 22 4.15 9.09 -3.11
CA VAL A 22 3.29 7.99 -3.56
C VAL A 22 4.00 7.26 -4.69
N ARG A 23 4.17 5.95 -4.53
CA ARG A 23 4.74 5.07 -5.56
C ARG A 23 3.77 3.94 -5.86
N THR A 24 3.51 3.72 -7.15
CA THR A 24 2.81 2.53 -7.60
C THR A 24 3.78 1.35 -7.60
N ILE A 25 3.35 0.22 -7.04
CA ILE A 25 4.06 -1.06 -7.06
C ILE A 25 3.19 -2.09 -7.78
N GLU A 26 3.76 -3.23 -8.16
CA GLU A 26 3.09 -4.24 -8.99
C GLU A 26 1.68 -4.64 -8.49
N ASP A 27 1.51 -4.80 -7.18
CA ASP A 27 0.26 -5.22 -6.53
C ASP A 27 -0.41 -4.10 -5.68
N GLY A 28 -0.03 -2.82 -5.85
CA GLY A 28 -0.64 -1.75 -5.07
C GLY A 28 0.05 -0.39 -5.07
N ARG A 29 -0.09 0.35 -3.97
CA ARG A 29 0.52 1.66 -3.77
C ARG A 29 1.25 1.71 -2.44
N ARG A 30 2.51 2.14 -2.49
CA ARG A 30 3.32 2.49 -1.33
C ARG A 30 3.24 4.00 -1.12
N ARG A 31 2.79 4.45 0.05
CA ARG A 31 2.74 5.88 0.40
C ARG A 31 3.67 6.17 1.56
N ARG A 32 4.52 7.20 1.43
CA ARG A 32 5.30 7.75 2.54
C ARG A 32 4.50 8.87 3.19
N ARG A 33 4.26 8.76 4.49
CA ARG A 33 3.44 9.68 5.28
C ARG A 33 4.29 10.34 6.36
N GLU A 34 3.92 11.55 6.77
CA GLU A 34 4.45 12.27 7.92
C GLU A 34 3.36 12.50 8.96
N CYS A 35 3.62 12.06 10.19
CA CYS A 35 2.73 12.26 11.32
C CYS A 35 2.69 13.74 11.68
N GLN A 36 1.49 14.33 11.79
CA GLN A 36 1.39 15.73 12.18
C GLN A 36 1.72 15.98 13.66
N SER A 37 1.60 14.96 14.52
CA SER A 37 1.88 15.04 15.96
C SER A 37 3.37 14.96 16.29
N CYS A 38 4.11 14.00 15.71
CA CYS A 38 5.53 13.80 16.03
C CYS A 38 6.49 14.15 14.89
N LYS A 39 5.99 14.59 13.73
CA LYS A 39 6.76 14.92 12.51
C LYS A 39 7.64 13.79 11.96
N ARG A 40 7.52 12.56 12.49
CA ARG A 40 8.23 11.39 11.96
C ARG A 40 7.53 10.84 10.72
N ARG A 41 8.34 10.22 9.87
CA ARG A 41 7.92 9.67 8.58
C ARG A 41 7.77 8.15 8.67
N PHE A 42 6.75 7.62 8.01
CA PHE A 42 6.50 6.18 7.94
C PHE A 42 5.92 5.80 6.58
N THR A 43 5.89 4.51 6.28
CA THR A 43 5.41 3.98 4.99
C THR A 43 4.16 3.15 5.21
N THR A 44 3.14 3.35 4.40
CA THR A 44 1.94 2.50 4.35
C THR A 44 1.85 1.83 2.99
N TYR A 45 1.40 0.58 2.97
CA TYR A 45 1.14 -0.19 1.75
C TYR A 45 -0.37 -0.39 1.61
N GLU A 46 -0.94 0.16 0.55
CA GLU A 46 -2.29 -0.18 0.10
C GLU A 46 -2.15 -1.23 -1.00
N ILE A 47 -2.51 -2.47 -0.70
CA ILE A 47 -2.54 -3.54 -1.71
C ILE A 47 -3.84 -3.37 -2.50
N SER A 48 -3.73 -3.18 -3.82
CA SER A 48 -4.90 -3.19 -4.68
C SER A 48 -5.30 -4.64 -4.90
N ARG A 49 -6.25 -5.16 -4.10
CA ARG A 49 -6.95 -6.41 -4.41
C ARG A 49 -7.90 -6.15 -5.59
N SER A 50 -7.36 -5.90 -6.78
CA SER A 50 -8.15 -5.92 -7.99
C SER A 50 -8.35 -7.39 -8.40
N PRO A 51 -9.57 -7.87 -8.65
CA PRO A 51 -9.79 -9.23 -9.13
C PRO A 51 -9.01 -9.54 -10.42
N MET A 52 -8.64 -8.50 -11.18
CA MET A 52 -7.88 -8.61 -12.42
C MET A 52 -6.40 -8.98 -12.23
N SER A 53 -5.74 -8.54 -11.15
CA SER A 53 -4.34 -8.92 -10.87
C SER A 53 -4.23 -10.38 -10.41
N ALA A 54 -5.21 -10.85 -9.64
CA ALA A 54 -5.32 -12.26 -9.25
C ALA A 54 -5.56 -13.18 -10.45
N TYR A 55 -6.39 -12.77 -11.42
CA TYR A 55 -6.62 -13.54 -12.66
C TYR A 55 -5.36 -13.64 -13.52
N ALA A 56 -4.60 -12.54 -13.68
CA ALA A 56 -3.36 -12.52 -14.45
C ALA A 56 -2.30 -13.48 -13.87
N ARG A 57 -2.10 -13.47 -12.54
CA ARG A 57 -1.15 -14.40 -11.88
C ARG A 57 -1.55 -15.87 -12.06
N ARG A 58 -2.84 -16.19 -11.96
CA ARG A 58 -3.36 -17.55 -12.22
C ARG A 58 -3.17 -17.99 -13.66
N LYS A 59 -3.26 -17.08 -14.64
CA LYS A 59 -3.05 -17.42 -16.05
C LYS A 59 -1.60 -17.84 -16.30
N ILE A 60 -0.63 -17.08 -15.79
CA ILE A 60 0.82 -17.39 -15.92
C ILE A 60 1.13 -18.75 -15.28
N GLU A 61 0.58 -19.02 -14.10
CA GLU A 61 0.76 -20.32 -13.43
C GLU A 61 0.17 -21.46 -14.26
N ARG A 62 -1.06 -21.34 -14.75
CA ARG A 62 -1.70 -22.39 -15.57
C ARG A 62 -0.93 -22.72 -16.86
N GLU A 63 -0.33 -21.74 -17.53
CA GLU A 63 0.46 -22.00 -18.74
C GLU A 63 1.78 -22.72 -18.42
N ARG A 64 2.37 -22.46 -17.26
CA ARG A 64 3.59 -23.14 -16.81
C ARG A 64 3.41 -24.64 -16.57
N TRP A 65 2.19 -25.08 -16.22
CA TRP A 65 1.86 -26.50 -15.99
C TRP A 65 1.51 -27.29 -17.25
N LYS A 66 1.37 -26.64 -18.42
CA LYS A 66 1.07 -27.33 -19.70
C LYS A 66 2.33 -27.77 -20.46
N GLY A 67 3.52 -27.59 -19.89
CA GLY A 67 4.81 -27.95 -20.48
C GLY A 67 5.54 -29.09 -19.78
N LEU A 68 4.83 -29.97 -19.05
CA LEU A 68 5.37 -31.16 -18.38
C LEU A 68 4.54 -32.39 -18.76
#